data_AF-A0A248YPA0-F1
#
_entry.id   AF-A0A248YPA0-F1
#
_cell.length_a   1.000
_cell.length_b   1.000
_cell.length_c   1.000
_cell.angle_alpha   90.00
_cell.angle_beta   90.00
_cell.angle_gamma   90.00
#
_symmetry.space_group_name_H-M   'P 1'
#
loop_
_entity.id
_entity.type
_entity.pdbx_description
1 polymer ?
#
loop_
_entity_poly.entity_id
_entity_poly.type
_entity_poly.pdbx_seq_one_letter_code
_entity_poly.pdbx_strand_id
1 'polypeptide(L)'
;MAPNPFRILVVRGFWNPPQAGAIGNWPWSPAFCRAVFQNRNGISVADYWRRSSFGILNLEFDVDRTGSAGLNLLGLDANRLTPRRLDAINAVRDRARAEGVVVDGYHGLVALTNPPPCNAGAVGSAALFDQNGFLEFYQHEIGHVLGFQHAFGPDGGDPGAETVYEDPYCVMGFTGPQSFTVPPPPEVSSVVTPLRPDFWRSGRRVATANMHRTYPAEFAPWVARVRLGEVAVVGASSAVAEIGSPGAARPLAVLTLPGGAEITAEYRVNTVDDRGITPAVVIHSIGLRDLGLRDNGEPWGEVRPIWYEGTLQPRAGASRQIAPGVTVRVESTDFPGFVLGPRPPVVQLRFV
;
A
#
# COMPACT_ATOMS: atom_id res chain seq x y z
N MET A 1 -15.88 -9.10 -6.33
CA MET A 1 -14.85 -8.82 -7.34
C MET A 1 -14.42 -7.37 -7.23
N ALA A 2 -13.12 -7.08 -7.25
CA ALA A 2 -12.60 -5.72 -7.32
C ALA A 2 -13.06 -5.05 -8.63
N PRO A 3 -13.59 -3.82 -8.59
CA PRO A 3 -13.83 -3.05 -9.80
C PRO A 3 -12.54 -2.92 -10.63
N ASN A 4 -12.62 -3.18 -11.93
CA ASN A 4 -11.50 -3.06 -12.85
C ASN A 4 -11.99 -2.45 -14.18
N PRO A 5 -11.73 -1.16 -14.44
CA PRO A 5 -10.89 -0.26 -13.65
C PRO A 5 -11.54 0.22 -12.33
N PHE A 6 -10.72 0.44 -11.31
CA PHE A 6 -11.10 1.14 -10.08
C PHE A 6 -10.91 2.64 -10.27
N ARG A 7 -12.01 3.33 -10.60
CA ARG A 7 -12.04 4.77 -10.86
C ARG A 7 -12.05 5.60 -9.57
N ILE A 8 -11.13 6.56 -9.46
CA ILE A 8 -10.96 7.48 -8.32
C ILE A 8 -11.04 8.93 -8.83
N LEU A 9 -11.87 9.75 -8.20
CA LEU A 9 -11.88 11.19 -8.47
C LEU A 9 -10.84 11.90 -7.62
N VAL A 10 -10.01 12.76 -8.21
CA VAL A 10 -9.12 13.66 -7.47
C VAL A 10 -9.67 15.08 -7.51
N VAL A 11 -10.23 15.52 -6.39
CA VAL A 11 -10.73 16.88 -6.19
C VAL A 11 -9.60 17.74 -5.64
N ARG A 12 -9.07 18.64 -6.48
CA ARG A 12 -8.03 19.60 -6.08
C ARG A 12 -8.69 20.83 -5.46
N GLY A 13 -8.38 21.14 -4.21
CA GLY A 13 -8.98 22.24 -3.46
C GLY A 13 -7.95 23.16 -2.82
N PHE A 14 -8.27 24.45 -2.74
CA PHE A 14 -7.45 25.47 -2.08
C PHE A 14 -8.23 26.16 -0.95
N TRP A 15 -7.74 26.05 0.29
CA TRP A 15 -8.32 26.68 1.48
C TRP A 15 -8.21 28.20 1.42
N ASN A 16 -9.35 28.88 1.57
CA ASN A 16 -9.42 30.34 1.58
C ASN A 16 -10.48 30.83 2.59
N PRO A 17 -10.08 31.44 3.72
CA PRO A 17 -8.70 31.63 4.16
C PRO A 17 -7.99 30.29 4.44
N PRO A 18 -6.66 30.24 4.36
CA PRO A 18 -5.91 29.06 4.77
C PRO A 18 -6.01 28.86 6.29
N GLN A 19 -5.72 27.66 6.76
CA GLN A 19 -5.61 27.39 8.20
C GLN A 19 -4.40 28.11 8.82
N ALA A 20 -4.40 28.23 10.15
CA ALA A 20 -3.26 28.73 10.91
C ALA A 20 -2.03 27.82 10.72
N GLY A 21 -0.85 28.45 10.58
CA GLY A 21 0.40 27.73 10.36
C GLY A 21 0.54 27.09 8.97
N ALA A 22 -0.37 27.41 8.05
CA ALA A 22 -0.28 26.90 6.69
C ALA A 22 1.02 27.34 6.01
N ILE A 23 1.66 26.40 5.30
CA ILE A 23 2.88 26.67 4.54
C ILE A 23 2.46 26.96 3.10
N GLY A 24 2.59 28.23 2.69
CA GLY A 24 2.18 28.72 1.38
C GLY A 24 2.77 27.88 0.25
N ASN A 25 1.89 27.26 -0.54
CA ASN A 25 2.25 26.44 -1.68
C ASN A 25 1.29 26.77 -2.82
N TRP A 26 1.78 26.82 -4.05
CA TRP A 26 0.92 27.04 -5.23
C TRP A 26 0.22 25.73 -5.59
N PRO A 27 -1.10 25.72 -5.86
CA PRO A 27 -1.80 24.52 -6.29
C PRO A 27 -1.10 23.83 -7.47
N TRP A 28 -0.97 22.51 -7.41
CA TRP A 28 -0.37 21.74 -8.48
C TRP A 28 -1.19 21.83 -9.76
N SER A 29 -0.49 21.92 -10.88
CA SER A 29 -1.11 21.85 -12.20
C SER A 29 -1.76 20.48 -12.42
N PRO A 30 -2.81 20.39 -13.26
CA PRO A 30 -3.39 19.10 -13.62
C PRO A 30 -2.35 18.14 -14.21
N ALA A 31 -1.38 18.66 -14.98
CA ALA A 31 -0.31 17.86 -15.57
C ALA A 31 0.59 17.23 -14.51
N PHE A 32 0.98 17.98 -13.47
CA PHE A 32 1.77 17.43 -12.38
C PHE A 32 0.97 16.41 -11.55
N CYS A 33 -0.31 16.68 -11.27
CA CYS A 33 -1.18 15.70 -10.61
C CYS A 33 -1.33 14.41 -11.42
N ARG A 34 -1.46 14.49 -12.75
CA ARG A 34 -1.42 13.30 -13.61
C ARG A 34 -0.10 12.55 -13.47
N ALA A 35 1.04 13.25 -13.47
CA ALA A 35 2.34 12.60 -13.32
C ALA A 35 2.47 11.84 -11.98
N VAL A 36 1.91 12.36 -10.90
CA VAL A 36 1.92 11.71 -9.58
C VAL A 36 0.93 10.54 -9.51
N PHE A 37 -0.31 10.71 -9.99
CA PHE A 37 -1.37 9.72 -9.74
C PHE A 37 -1.63 8.75 -10.90
N GLN A 38 -1.56 9.21 -12.16
CA GLN A 38 -2.21 8.53 -13.30
C GLN A 38 -1.27 8.11 -14.43
N ASN A 39 -0.29 8.94 -14.78
CA ASN A 39 0.51 8.74 -16.00
C ASN A 39 1.27 7.41 -15.92
N ARG A 40 1.40 6.75 -17.09
CA ARG A 40 2.27 5.58 -17.25
C ARG A 40 3.72 6.01 -17.39
N ASN A 41 4.32 6.44 -16.28
CA ASN A 41 5.69 6.95 -16.19
C ASN A 41 6.60 6.06 -15.31
N GLY A 42 6.10 4.89 -14.90
CA GLY A 42 6.79 3.92 -14.06
C GLY A 42 6.71 4.20 -12.56
N ILE A 43 6.27 5.37 -12.15
CA ILE A 43 6.37 5.83 -10.75
C ILE A 43 5.04 6.34 -10.18
N SER A 44 4.01 6.55 -11.01
CA SER A 44 2.72 7.04 -10.55
C SER A 44 2.07 6.08 -9.56
N VAL A 45 1.13 6.58 -8.75
CA VAL A 45 0.37 5.74 -7.82
C VAL A 45 -0.40 4.64 -8.54
N ALA A 46 -0.96 4.94 -9.73
CA ALA A 46 -1.58 3.92 -10.59
C ALA A 46 -0.58 2.85 -11.06
N ASP A 47 0.60 3.24 -11.53
CA ASP A 47 1.64 2.31 -11.96
C ASP A 47 2.14 1.43 -10.81
N TYR A 48 2.33 2.03 -9.63
CA TYR A 48 2.69 1.31 -8.40
C TYR A 48 1.65 0.24 -8.08
N TRP A 49 0.36 0.61 -7.97
CA TRP A 49 -0.69 -0.35 -7.59
C TRP A 49 -0.93 -1.41 -8.65
N ARG A 50 -0.81 -1.07 -9.94
CA ARG A 50 -0.89 -2.06 -11.02
C ARG A 50 0.22 -3.10 -10.90
N ARG A 51 1.47 -2.68 -10.69
CA ARG A 51 2.58 -3.63 -10.51
C ARG A 51 2.47 -4.39 -9.21
N SER A 52 2.23 -3.71 -8.09
CA SER A 52 2.20 -4.28 -6.74
C SER A 52 1.11 -5.34 -6.56
N SER A 53 0.01 -5.22 -7.31
CA SER A 53 -1.13 -6.15 -7.32
C SER A 53 -1.11 -7.19 -8.42
N PHE A 54 0.01 -7.39 -9.15
CA PHE A 54 0.09 -8.35 -10.26
C PHE A 54 -0.92 -8.08 -11.38
N GLY A 55 -1.30 -6.80 -11.57
CA GLY A 55 -2.29 -6.36 -12.55
C GLY A 55 -3.75 -6.55 -12.13
N ILE A 56 -4.02 -7.06 -10.92
CA ILE A 56 -5.39 -7.24 -10.41
C ILE A 56 -6.08 -5.89 -10.20
N LEU A 57 -5.34 -4.91 -9.68
CA LEU A 57 -5.84 -3.56 -9.44
C LEU A 57 -5.36 -2.64 -10.56
N ASN A 58 -6.32 -2.13 -11.34
CA ASN A 58 -6.05 -1.15 -12.38
C ASN A 58 -6.75 0.15 -12.00
N LEU A 59 -5.97 1.16 -11.61
CA LEU A 59 -6.51 2.42 -11.11
C LEU A 59 -6.64 3.45 -12.23
N GLU A 60 -7.74 4.19 -12.19
CA GLU A 60 -7.95 5.35 -13.06
C GLU A 60 -8.32 6.57 -12.21
N PHE A 61 -7.41 7.52 -12.14
CA PHE A 61 -7.60 8.81 -11.48
C PHE A 61 -8.12 9.85 -12.48
N ASP A 62 -9.28 10.42 -12.20
CA ASP A 62 -9.78 11.61 -12.90
C ASP A 62 -9.33 12.86 -12.12
N VAL A 63 -8.39 13.62 -12.69
CA VAL A 63 -7.81 14.83 -12.05
C VAL A 63 -8.28 16.13 -12.70
N ASP A 64 -9.00 16.04 -13.82
CA ASP A 64 -9.28 17.17 -14.70
C ASP A 64 -10.62 17.85 -14.38
N ARG A 65 -11.48 17.20 -13.60
CA ARG A 65 -12.82 17.69 -13.28
C ARG A 65 -12.87 19.02 -12.54
N THR A 66 -11.83 19.40 -11.81
CA THR A 66 -11.81 20.64 -11.01
C THR A 66 -11.18 21.84 -11.74
N GLY A 67 -10.93 21.75 -13.05
CA GLY A 67 -10.32 22.83 -13.84
C GLY A 67 -8.84 23.07 -13.51
N SER A 68 -8.19 24.02 -14.18
CA SER A 68 -6.73 24.23 -14.05
C SER A 68 -6.29 24.67 -12.65
N ALA A 69 -7.04 25.59 -12.03
CA ALA A 69 -6.72 26.18 -10.73
C ALA A 69 -7.17 25.35 -9.52
N GLY A 70 -8.00 24.31 -9.72
CA GLY A 70 -8.69 23.62 -8.63
C GLY A 70 -9.86 24.45 -8.08
N LEU A 71 -10.51 23.91 -7.04
CA LEU A 71 -11.66 24.53 -6.38
C LEU A 71 -11.21 25.51 -5.30
N ASN A 72 -11.77 26.71 -5.31
CA ASN A 72 -11.63 27.65 -4.21
C ASN A 72 -12.56 27.22 -3.06
N LEU A 73 -12.00 26.88 -1.91
CA LEU A 73 -12.74 26.45 -0.72
C LEU A 73 -13.18 27.66 0.12
N LEU A 74 -13.56 28.76 -0.55
CA LEU A 74 -13.93 30.02 0.09
C LEU A 74 -15.09 29.83 1.07
N GLY A 75 -14.94 30.41 2.26
CA GLY A 75 -15.96 30.38 3.31
C GLY A 75 -16.02 29.07 4.08
N LEU A 76 -15.16 28.10 3.77
CA LEU A 76 -14.96 26.91 4.59
C LEU A 76 -13.87 27.18 5.63
N ASP A 77 -14.18 26.94 6.91
CA ASP A 77 -13.22 27.12 7.99
C ASP A 77 -12.20 25.97 8.03
N ALA A 78 -11.05 26.21 7.42
CA ALA A 78 -9.96 25.24 7.34
C ALA A 78 -9.48 24.82 8.74
N ASN A 79 -9.40 25.73 9.73
CA ASN A 79 -8.93 25.39 11.08
C ASN A 79 -9.86 24.40 11.78
N ARG A 80 -11.16 24.48 11.52
CA ARG A 80 -12.14 23.54 12.05
C ARG A 80 -12.15 22.22 11.31
N LEU A 81 -11.99 22.25 9.98
CA LEU A 81 -12.19 21.10 9.10
C LEU A 81 -10.96 20.20 9.02
N THR A 82 -9.77 20.76 8.81
CA THR A 82 -8.56 19.97 8.54
C THR A 82 -8.12 19.04 9.68
N PRO A 83 -8.39 19.30 10.97
CA PRO A 83 -8.15 18.30 12.02
C PRO A 83 -9.09 17.10 11.95
N ARG A 84 -10.25 17.25 11.29
CA ARG A 84 -11.32 16.25 11.17
C ARG A 84 -11.40 15.75 9.74
N ARG A 85 -10.54 14.78 9.42
CA ARG A 85 -10.35 14.24 8.06
C ARG A 85 -11.64 14.00 7.28
N LEU A 86 -12.61 13.30 7.87
CA LEU A 86 -13.89 13.01 7.20
C LEU A 86 -14.71 14.27 6.92
N ASP A 87 -14.75 15.22 7.86
CA ASP A 87 -15.46 16.49 7.69
C ASP A 87 -14.83 17.31 6.55
N ALA A 88 -13.49 17.36 6.46
CA ALA A 88 -12.79 18.02 5.38
C ALA A 88 -13.06 17.38 4.01
N ILE A 89 -13.01 16.05 3.92
CA ILE A 89 -13.35 15.31 2.70
C ILE A 89 -14.77 15.64 2.23
N ASN A 90 -15.74 15.60 3.15
CA ASN A 90 -17.14 15.90 2.84
C ASN A 90 -17.31 17.36 2.41
N ALA A 91 -16.67 18.32 3.08
CA ALA A 91 -16.72 19.72 2.70
C ALA A 91 -16.14 19.99 1.29
N VAL A 92 -15.03 19.33 0.94
CA VAL A 92 -14.45 19.41 -0.41
C VAL A 92 -15.36 18.78 -1.45
N ARG A 93 -15.97 17.62 -1.15
CA ARG A 93 -16.94 16.96 -2.02
C ARG A 93 -18.19 17.83 -2.25
N ASP A 94 -18.73 18.44 -1.21
CA ASP A 94 -19.91 19.28 -1.29
C ASP A 94 -19.62 20.58 -2.04
N ARG A 95 -18.44 21.17 -1.84
CA ARG A 95 -17.98 22.28 -2.69
C ARG A 95 -17.90 21.86 -4.17
N ALA A 96 -17.31 20.71 -4.47
CA ALA A 96 -17.22 20.21 -5.84
C ALA A 96 -18.61 20.06 -6.49
N ARG A 97 -19.58 19.49 -5.77
CA ARG A 97 -20.98 19.41 -6.23
C ARG A 97 -21.59 20.79 -6.49
N ALA A 98 -21.39 21.74 -5.57
CA ALA A 98 -21.91 23.10 -5.70
C ALA A 98 -21.34 23.83 -6.93
N GLU A 99 -20.10 23.53 -7.31
CA GLU A 99 -19.42 24.06 -8.50
C GLU A 99 -19.70 23.23 -9.78
N GLY A 100 -20.65 22.29 -9.74
CA GLY A 100 -21.07 21.50 -10.90
C GLY A 100 -20.15 20.34 -11.27
N VAL A 101 -19.19 19.97 -10.41
CA VAL A 101 -18.35 18.80 -10.62
C VAL A 101 -19.16 17.53 -10.34
N VAL A 102 -19.17 16.60 -11.30
CA VAL A 102 -19.75 15.27 -11.10
C VAL A 102 -18.85 14.45 -10.19
N VAL A 103 -19.26 14.28 -8.93
CA VAL A 103 -18.52 13.50 -7.92
C VAL A 103 -19.06 12.08 -7.72
N ASP A 104 -20.26 11.80 -8.21
CA ASP A 104 -20.89 10.48 -8.08
C ASP A 104 -20.45 9.56 -9.22
N GLY A 105 -20.51 8.24 -9.01
CA GLY A 105 -20.12 7.23 -10.01
C GLY A 105 -18.63 6.83 -10.01
N TYR A 106 -17.85 7.33 -9.04
CA TYR A 106 -16.50 6.87 -8.75
C TYR A 106 -16.51 5.85 -7.60
N HIS A 107 -15.53 4.95 -7.58
CA HIS A 107 -15.36 3.98 -6.50
C HIS A 107 -14.64 4.58 -5.29
N GLY A 108 -13.83 5.62 -5.52
CA GLY A 108 -13.18 6.38 -4.45
C GLY A 108 -12.99 7.86 -4.78
N LEU A 109 -12.60 8.64 -3.76
CA LEU A 109 -12.35 10.07 -3.87
C LEU A 109 -11.11 10.50 -3.10
N VAL A 110 -10.27 11.31 -3.72
CA VAL A 110 -9.13 11.99 -3.10
C VAL A 110 -9.45 13.48 -3.04
N ALA A 111 -9.50 14.05 -1.84
CA ALA A 111 -9.47 15.48 -1.61
C ALA A 111 -8.01 15.92 -1.48
N LEU A 112 -7.42 16.42 -2.56
CA LEU A 112 -6.05 16.96 -2.56
C LEU A 112 -6.11 18.44 -2.21
N THR A 113 -5.74 18.78 -0.98
CA THR A 113 -5.91 20.13 -0.45
C THR A 113 -4.60 20.90 -0.29
N ASN A 114 -4.71 22.22 -0.43
CA ASN A 114 -3.60 23.16 -0.36
C ASN A 114 -4.09 24.46 0.33
N PRO A 115 -3.24 25.22 1.05
CA PRO A 115 -1.94 24.82 1.56
C PRO A 115 -2.03 23.75 2.67
N PRO A 116 -0.97 22.93 2.85
CA PRO A 116 -0.83 22.03 4.00
C PRO A 116 -0.57 22.81 5.29
N PRO A 117 -0.62 22.17 6.48
CA PRO A 117 -0.95 20.75 6.70
C PRO A 117 -2.44 20.44 6.76
N CYS A 118 -2.82 19.17 6.75
CA CYS A 118 -4.12 18.69 7.19
C CYS A 118 -3.95 17.38 7.96
N ASN A 119 -5.01 16.87 8.58
CA ASN A 119 -5.03 15.50 9.10
C ASN A 119 -5.13 14.51 7.93
N ALA A 120 -4.08 14.47 7.10
CA ALA A 120 -4.01 13.67 5.90
C ALA A 120 -4.15 12.18 6.21
N GLY A 121 -4.74 11.46 5.28
CA GLY A 121 -4.92 10.01 5.35
C GLY A 121 -6.27 9.57 4.77
N ALA A 122 -6.59 8.29 4.90
CA ALA A 122 -7.80 7.69 4.37
C ALA A 122 -8.89 7.45 5.44
N VAL A 123 -10.14 7.42 4.98
CA VAL A 123 -11.33 6.95 5.70
C VAL A 123 -12.26 6.30 4.68
N GLY A 124 -12.50 4.99 4.83
CA GLY A 124 -13.29 4.23 3.86
C GLY A 124 -12.69 4.32 2.45
N SER A 125 -13.54 4.53 1.44
CA SER A 125 -13.11 4.72 0.05
C SER A 125 -12.70 6.16 -0.30
N ALA A 126 -12.34 6.98 0.69
CA ALA A 126 -11.91 8.35 0.46
C ALA A 126 -10.62 8.68 1.21
N ALA A 127 -9.86 9.64 0.67
CA ALA A 127 -8.65 10.15 1.31
C ALA A 127 -8.57 11.68 1.26
N LEU A 128 -7.96 12.24 2.29
CA LEU A 128 -7.56 13.64 2.36
C LEU A 128 -6.04 13.69 2.23
N PHE A 129 -5.53 14.42 1.24
CA PHE A 129 -4.10 14.58 1.03
C PHE A 129 -3.67 16.02 1.18
N ASP A 130 -2.56 16.19 1.89
CA ASP A 130 -1.75 17.39 1.77
C ASP A 130 -1.06 17.40 0.42
N GLN A 131 -1.21 18.51 -0.30
CA GLN A 131 -0.30 18.80 -1.39
C GLN A 131 1.13 18.85 -0.85
N ASN A 132 2.05 18.09 -1.46
CA ASN A 132 3.43 17.89 -1.02
C ASN A 132 3.65 16.81 0.06
N GLY A 133 2.68 15.94 0.36
CA GLY A 133 2.97 14.63 0.97
C GLY A 133 3.95 13.82 0.12
N PHE A 134 4.76 12.96 0.73
CA PHE A 134 5.72 12.11 0.01
C PHE A 134 5.02 10.97 -0.75
N LEU A 135 5.63 10.45 -1.81
CA LEU A 135 4.97 9.52 -2.74
C LEU A 135 4.52 8.20 -2.05
N GLU A 136 5.35 7.62 -1.18
CA GLU A 136 4.96 6.45 -0.38
C GLU A 136 3.69 6.69 0.44
N PHE A 137 3.49 7.89 0.98
CA PHE A 137 2.28 8.23 1.72
C PHE A 137 1.05 8.10 0.83
N TYR A 138 1.08 8.64 -0.38
CA TYR A 138 -0.04 8.47 -1.32
C TYR A 138 -0.25 7.00 -1.69
N GLN A 139 0.83 6.22 -1.87
CA GLN A 139 0.73 4.79 -2.15
C GLN A 139 0.04 4.05 -0.99
N HIS A 140 0.46 4.32 0.26
CA HIS A 140 -0.11 3.76 1.48
C HIS A 140 -1.60 4.08 1.62
N GLU A 141 -1.95 5.36 1.55
CA GLU A 141 -3.32 5.80 1.78
C GLU A 141 -4.29 5.41 0.67
N ILE A 142 -3.80 5.32 -0.58
CA ILE A 142 -4.59 4.70 -1.66
C ILE A 142 -4.82 3.21 -1.38
N GLY A 143 -3.91 2.52 -0.69
CA GLY A 143 -4.16 1.18 -0.19
C GLY A 143 -5.41 1.09 0.68
N HIS A 144 -5.61 2.03 1.60
CA HIS A 144 -6.85 2.11 2.38
C HIS A 144 -8.08 2.40 1.54
N VAL A 145 -7.99 3.28 0.55
CA VAL A 145 -9.09 3.53 -0.42
C VAL A 145 -9.47 2.25 -1.17
N LEU A 146 -8.49 1.37 -1.43
CA LEU A 146 -8.66 0.06 -2.05
C LEU A 146 -9.06 -1.04 -1.04
N GLY A 147 -9.37 -0.69 0.21
CA GLY A 147 -9.84 -1.62 1.23
C GLY A 147 -8.74 -2.39 1.97
N PHE A 148 -7.46 -2.15 1.66
CA PHE A 148 -6.38 -2.71 2.47
C PHE A 148 -6.37 -2.07 3.86
N GLN A 149 -6.08 -2.89 4.84
CA GLN A 149 -5.89 -2.47 6.22
C GLN A 149 -4.40 -2.48 6.56
N HIS A 150 -4.05 -1.88 7.70
CA HIS A 150 -2.68 -1.92 8.19
C HIS A 150 -2.17 -3.35 8.33
N ALA A 151 -0.87 -3.54 8.10
CA ALA A 151 -0.19 -4.75 8.50
C ALA A 151 0.37 -4.57 9.91
N PHE A 152 0.18 -5.60 10.73
CA PHE A 152 0.58 -5.62 12.13
C PHE A 152 1.83 -6.48 12.30
N GLY A 153 2.49 -6.41 13.45
CA GLY A 153 3.68 -7.21 13.75
C GLY A 153 4.09 -7.12 15.22
N PRO A 154 5.10 -7.88 15.66
CA PRO A 154 5.57 -7.79 17.04
C PRO A 154 6.19 -6.42 17.30
N ASP A 155 5.71 -5.71 18.33
CA ASP A 155 6.41 -4.54 18.87
C ASP A 155 7.74 -4.98 19.49
N GLY A 156 8.77 -4.14 19.34
CA GLY A 156 10.16 -4.40 19.74
C GLY A 156 10.41 -4.45 21.25
N GLY A 157 9.39 -4.43 22.12
CA GLY A 157 9.63 -4.46 23.56
C GLY A 157 8.43 -4.68 24.49
N ASP A 158 7.20 -4.27 24.16
CA ASP A 158 6.09 -4.34 25.13
C ASP A 158 4.96 -5.33 24.75
N PRO A 159 4.69 -6.35 25.59
CA PRO A 159 3.51 -7.19 25.43
C PRO A 159 2.23 -6.36 25.65
N GLY A 160 1.60 -5.94 24.56
CA GLY A 160 0.31 -5.23 24.58
C GLY A 160 0.34 -3.78 24.08
N ALA A 161 1.50 -3.25 23.67
CA ALA A 161 1.60 -1.95 22.99
C ALA A 161 1.23 -2.06 21.49
N GLU A 162 0.83 -0.94 20.88
CA GLU A 162 0.29 -0.90 19.51
C GLU A 162 1.24 -1.55 18.48
N THR A 163 0.76 -2.62 17.85
CA THR A 163 1.45 -3.48 16.88
C THR A 163 1.25 -3.05 15.43
N VAL A 164 0.70 -1.85 15.24
CA VAL A 164 0.30 -1.32 13.94
C VAL A 164 1.53 -0.79 13.26
N TYR A 165 1.66 -1.07 11.97
CA TYR A 165 2.79 -0.62 11.18
C TYR A 165 4.13 -1.32 11.48
N GLU A 166 4.08 -2.56 11.94
CA GLU A 166 5.26 -3.37 12.25
C GLU A 166 5.56 -4.43 11.17
N ASP A 167 5.22 -4.14 9.90
CA ASP A 167 5.61 -4.97 8.76
C ASP A 167 6.53 -4.18 7.80
N PRO A 168 7.85 -4.35 7.93
CA PRO A 168 8.80 -3.63 7.10
C PRO A 168 8.73 -4.04 5.62
N TYR A 169 8.09 -5.15 5.27
CA TYR A 169 7.99 -5.66 3.89
C TYR A 169 6.68 -5.32 3.19
N CYS A 170 5.76 -4.60 3.84
CA CYS A 170 4.46 -4.23 3.28
C CYS A 170 4.23 -2.73 3.33
N VAL A 171 3.82 -2.11 2.22
CA VAL A 171 3.44 -0.68 2.22
C VAL A 171 2.43 -0.33 3.32
N MET A 172 1.55 -1.26 3.70
CA MET A 172 0.54 -1.07 4.75
C MET A 172 1.06 -1.24 6.20
N GLY A 173 2.30 -1.68 6.40
CA GLY A 173 2.89 -1.94 7.72
C GLY A 173 3.97 -0.94 8.11
N PHE A 174 3.81 0.34 7.79
CA PHE A 174 4.78 1.44 7.87
C PHE A 174 5.77 1.51 9.07
N THR A 175 7.04 1.11 8.91
CA THR A 175 8.15 1.75 9.66
C THR A 175 9.43 1.83 8.84
N GLY A 176 9.90 3.05 8.58
CA GLY A 176 11.33 3.31 8.34
C GLY A 176 11.98 2.66 7.11
N PRO A 177 13.33 2.56 7.06
CA PRO A 177 14.15 2.70 5.86
C PRO A 177 14.14 1.48 4.94
N GLN A 178 13.03 1.25 4.26
CA GLN A 178 12.95 0.36 3.08
C GLN A 178 12.31 1.04 1.85
N SER A 179 11.86 2.29 1.98
CA SER A 179 11.50 3.11 0.81
C SER A 179 12.76 3.55 0.06
N PHE A 180 12.63 3.63 -1.26
CA PHE A 180 13.74 3.91 -2.17
C PHE A 180 13.43 5.11 -3.06
N THR A 181 14.46 5.83 -3.47
CA THR A 181 14.30 7.00 -4.34
C THR A 181 13.98 6.55 -5.76
N VAL A 182 12.95 7.14 -6.35
CA VAL A 182 12.62 7.02 -7.77
C VAL A 182 12.99 8.30 -8.52
N PRO A 183 13.35 8.23 -9.80
CA PRO A 183 13.64 9.43 -10.58
C PRO A 183 12.37 10.28 -10.72
N PRO A 184 12.44 11.61 -10.50
CA PRO A 184 11.31 12.50 -10.73
C PRO A 184 10.89 12.48 -12.20
N PRO A 185 9.59 12.62 -12.50
CA PRO A 185 9.11 12.78 -13.87
C PRO A 185 9.40 14.21 -14.37
N PRO A 186 9.47 14.45 -15.70
CA PRO A 186 9.78 15.76 -16.27
C PRO A 186 8.86 16.90 -15.79
N GLU A 187 7.60 16.58 -15.48
CA GLU A 187 6.58 17.52 -15.01
C GLU A 187 6.93 18.20 -13.68
N VAL A 188 7.92 17.70 -12.92
CA VAL A 188 8.44 18.38 -11.72
C VAL A 188 8.94 19.79 -12.04
N SER A 189 9.45 20.02 -13.25
CA SER A 189 9.87 21.35 -13.70
C SER A 189 8.73 22.40 -13.72
N SER A 190 7.47 21.96 -13.72
CA SER A 190 6.29 22.84 -13.69
C SER A 190 5.84 23.22 -12.27
N VAL A 191 6.45 22.63 -11.23
CA VAL A 191 6.06 22.89 -9.84
C VAL A 191 6.73 24.18 -9.36
N VAL A 192 5.91 25.16 -8.96
CA VAL A 192 6.39 26.48 -8.52
C VAL A 192 7.00 26.42 -7.12
N THR A 193 6.40 25.67 -6.20
CA THR A 193 6.89 25.50 -4.83
C THR A 193 7.78 24.27 -4.73
N PRO A 194 9.01 24.37 -4.19
CA PRO A 194 9.90 23.23 -4.05
C PRO A 194 9.23 22.05 -3.32
N LEU A 195 9.36 20.88 -3.91
CA LEU A 195 8.94 19.63 -3.28
C LEU A 195 9.89 19.31 -2.11
N ARG A 196 9.42 18.48 -1.17
CA ARG A 196 10.26 17.95 -0.10
C ARG A 196 11.43 17.14 -0.70
N PRO A 197 12.63 17.13 -0.08
CA PRO A 197 13.76 16.34 -0.58
C PRO A 197 13.44 14.84 -0.72
N ASP A 198 12.55 14.32 0.12
CA ASP A 198 12.12 12.93 0.18
C ASP A 198 10.81 12.66 -0.57
N PHE A 199 10.29 13.63 -1.33
CA PHE A 199 9.01 13.48 -2.04
C PHE A 199 8.99 12.23 -2.94
N TRP A 200 10.07 11.99 -3.68
CA TRP A 200 10.20 10.89 -4.62
C TRP A 200 10.69 9.58 -3.97
N ARG A 201 10.40 9.37 -2.69
CA ARG A 201 10.57 8.06 -2.05
C ARG A 201 9.32 7.22 -2.29
N SER A 202 9.48 6.12 -3.02
CA SER A 202 8.44 5.11 -3.22
C SER A 202 8.54 4.04 -2.14
N GLY A 203 7.38 3.54 -1.71
CA GLY A 203 7.30 2.43 -0.77
C GLY A 203 7.65 1.09 -1.42
N ARG A 204 7.88 0.09 -0.56
CA ARG A 204 7.92 -1.34 -0.94
C ARG A 204 6.57 -1.83 -1.44
N ARG A 205 6.47 -3.03 -2.01
CA ARG A 205 5.17 -3.59 -2.44
C ARG A 205 4.26 -3.88 -1.25
N VAL A 206 2.95 -3.91 -1.50
CA VAL A 206 2.00 -4.56 -0.60
C VAL A 206 2.37 -6.04 -0.43
N ALA A 207 2.31 -6.57 0.79
CA ALA A 207 2.52 -7.99 1.03
C ALA A 207 1.47 -8.82 0.29
N THR A 208 1.90 -9.93 -0.31
CA THR A 208 0.99 -10.83 -1.02
C THR A 208 -0.01 -11.51 -0.08
N ALA A 209 0.34 -11.66 1.20
CA ALA A 209 -0.61 -12.05 2.25
C ALA A 209 -1.78 -11.07 2.35
N ASN A 210 -1.53 -9.76 2.22
CA ASN A 210 -2.57 -8.74 2.26
C ASN A 210 -3.43 -8.75 0.97
N MET A 211 -2.80 -9.00 -0.20
CA MET A 211 -3.53 -9.26 -1.45
C MET A 211 -4.45 -10.47 -1.32
N HIS A 212 -3.94 -11.58 -0.79
CA HIS A 212 -4.70 -12.81 -0.58
C HIS A 212 -5.89 -12.60 0.35
N ARG A 213 -5.69 -11.85 1.43
CA ARG A 213 -6.72 -11.54 2.41
C ARG A 213 -7.81 -10.62 1.84
N THR A 214 -7.40 -9.55 1.16
CA THR A 214 -8.31 -8.48 0.70
C THR A 214 -9.05 -8.87 -0.57
N TYR A 215 -8.37 -9.57 -1.49
CA TYR A 215 -8.88 -9.98 -2.80
C TYR A 215 -8.73 -11.50 -3.01
N PRO A 216 -9.36 -12.35 -2.16
CA PRO A 216 -9.09 -13.78 -2.15
C PRO A 216 -9.47 -14.49 -3.44
N ALA A 217 -10.52 -14.05 -4.13
CA ALA A 217 -10.99 -14.67 -5.37
C ALA A 217 -10.05 -14.34 -6.55
N GLU A 218 -9.66 -13.08 -6.67
CA GLU A 218 -8.79 -12.57 -7.73
C GLU A 218 -7.35 -13.02 -7.54
N PHE A 219 -6.91 -13.13 -6.28
CA PHE A 219 -5.55 -13.55 -5.94
C PHE A 219 -5.39 -15.08 -5.90
N ALA A 220 -6.47 -15.87 -5.86
CA ALA A 220 -6.40 -17.33 -5.78
C ALA A 220 -5.46 -17.99 -6.82
N PRO A 221 -5.41 -17.56 -8.10
CA PRO A 221 -4.47 -18.12 -9.07
C PRO A 221 -2.99 -17.90 -8.72
N TRP A 222 -2.68 -16.95 -7.84
CA TRP A 222 -1.33 -16.58 -7.42
C TRP A 222 -0.91 -17.27 -6.11
N VAL A 223 -1.70 -18.22 -5.60
CA VAL A 223 -1.44 -18.89 -4.32
C VAL A 223 -1.08 -20.35 -4.53
N ALA A 224 0.01 -20.80 -3.92
CA ALA A 224 0.33 -22.20 -3.71
C ALA A 224 -0.26 -22.65 -2.36
N ARG A 225 -1.41 -23.33 -2.39
CA ARG A 225 -1.98 -23.93 -1.18
C ARG A 225 -1.26 -25.23 -0.85
N VAL A 226 -0.82 -25.37 0.40
CA VAL A 226 -0.04 -26.52 0.86
C VAL A 226 -0.59 -27.10 2.16
N ARG A 227 -0.29 -28.37 2.39
CA ARG A 227 -0.52 -29.07 3.67
C ARG A 227 0.77 -29.17 4.47
N LEU A 228 0.66 -29.49 5.75
CA LEU A 228 1.82 -29.82 6.58
C LEU A 228 2.62 -30.97 5.94
N GLY A 229 3.94 -30.81 5.90
CA GLY A 229 4.88 -31.71 5.26
C GLY A 229 5.07 -31.50 3.76
N GLU A 230 4.23 -30.74 3.07
CA GLU A 230 4.37 -30.49 1.62
C GLU A 230 5.38 -29.37 1.33
N VAL A 231 6.02 -29.46 0.16
CA VAL A 231 6.96 -28.43 -0.33
C VAL A 231 6.24 -27.51 -1.32
N ALA A 232 6.30 -26.21 -1.07
CA ALA A 232 5.86 -25.16 -1.99
C ALA A 232 7.06 -24.56 -2.74
N VAL A 233 6.90 -24.33 -4.04
CA VAL A 233 7.84 -23.50 -4.82
C VAL A 233 7.32 -22.06 -4.85
N VAL A 234 8.04 -21.16 -4.18
CA VAL A 234 7.66 -19.75 -4.06
C VAL A 234 8.60 -18.89 -4.87
N GLY A 235 8.05 -18.16 -5.83
CA GLY A 235 8.79 -17.20 -6.66
C GLY A 235 8.87 -15.83 -5.98
N ALA A 236 9.97 -15.11 -6.24
CA ALA A 236 10.13 -13.76 -5.75
C ALA A 236 9.01 -12.83 -6.27
N SER A 237 8.30 -12.15 -5.36
CA SER A 237 7.04 -11.47 -5.68
C SER A 237 7.15 -10.43 -6.78
N SER A 238 8.16 -9.56 -6.73
CA SER A 238 8.42 -8.55 -7.76
C SER A 238 8.74 -9.18 -9.12
N ALA A 239 9.53 -10.25 -9.16
CA ALA A 239 9.87 -10.97 -10.39
C ALA A 239 8.65 -11.66 -11.02
N VAL A 240 7.82 -12.30 -10.20
CA VAL A 240 6.59 -12.97 -10.66
C VAL A 240 5.59 -11.93 -11.21
N ALA A 241 5.50 -10.75 -10.60
CA ALA A 241 4.65 -9.67 -11.08
C ALA A 241 5.09 -9.14 -12.46
N GLU A 242 6.40 -9.01 -12.71
CA GLU A 242 6.92 -8.59 -14.02
C GLU A 242 6.64 -9.61 -15.13
N ILE A 243 6.64 -10.90 -14.82
CA ILE A 243 6.22 -11.96 -15.78
C ILE A 243 4.73 -11.82 -16.11
N GLY A 244 3.93 -11.31 -15.16
CA GLY A 244 2.52 -10.98 -15.38
C GLY A 244 1.61 -12.20 -15.57
N SER A 245 2.10 -13.41 -15.31
CA SER A 245 1.29 -14.62 -15.39
C SER A 245 1.51 -15.57 -14.20
N PRO A 246 0.44 -16.23 -13.73
CA PRO A 246 0.53 -17.19 -12.66
C PRO A 246 1.28 -18.47 -13.13
N GLY A 247 2.61 -18.53 -12.99
CA GLY A 247 3.43 -19.71 -13.32
C GLY A 247 3.48 -20.79 -12.22
N ALA A 248 4.37 -21.78 -12.39
CA ALA A 248 4.60 -22.82 -11.38
C ALA A 248 5.17 -22.25 -10.07
N ALA A 249 5.99 -21.20 -10.16
CA ALA A 249 6.48 -20.46 -9.00
C ALA A 249 5.47 -19.35 -8.63
N ARG A 250 4.57 -19.67 -7.70
CA ARG A 250 3.58 -18.72 -7.17
C ARG A 250 4.27 -17.72 -6.22
N PRO A 251 3.79 -16.47 -6.10
CA PRO A 251 4.40 -15.49 -5.19
C PRO A 251 4.10 -15.76 -3.71
N LEU A 252 3.07 -16.56 -3.40
CA LEU A 252 2.62 -16.84 -2.03
C LEU A 252 2.36 -18.33 -1.81
N ALA A 253 2.91 -18.89 -0.73
CA ALA A 253 2.48 -20.17 -0.18
C ALA A 253 1.55 -19.96 1.01
N VAL A 254 0.49 -20.76 1.12
CA VAL A 254 -0.51 -20.67 2.19
C VAL A 254 -0.78 -22.04 2.80
N LEU A 255 -0.61 -22.14 4.13
CA LEU A 255 -1.08 -23.22 4.96
C LEU A 255 -2.28 -22.76 5.78
N THR A 256 -3.42 -23.42 5.63
CA THR A 256 -4.60 -23.19 6.49
C THR A 256 -4.55 -24.12 7.70
N LEU A 257 -4.63 -23.55 8.90
CA LEU A 257 -4.63 -24.26 10.17
C LEU A 257 -6.04 -24.74 10.56
N PRO A 258 -6.15 -25.73 11.46
CA PRO A 258 -7.41 -26.00 12.16
C PRO A 258 -7.95 -24.72 12.81
N GLY A 259 -9.22 -24.40 12.56
CA GLY A 259 -9.84 -23.13 13.02
C GLY A 259 -9.81 -21.99 11.99
N GLY A 260 -9.17 -22.17 10.82
CA GLY A 260 -9.27 -21.25 9.69
C GLY A 260 -8.29 -20.07 9.71
N ALA A 261 -7.39 -20.00 10.70
CA ALA A 261 -6.21 -19.14 10.62
C ALA A 261 -5.28 -19.64 9.52
N GLU A 262 -4.53 -18.73 8.90
CA GLU A 262 -3.61 -19.09 7.81
C GLU A 262 -2.19 -18.61 8.15
N ILE A 263 -1.19 -19.43 7.80
CA ILE A 263 0.22 -19.02 7.79
C ILE A 263 0.61 -18.90 6.32
N THR A 264 1.22 -17.77 5.99
CA THR A 264 1.60 -17.45 4.62
C THR A 264 3.07 -17.15 4.54
N ALA A 265 3.72 -17.57 3.45
CA ALA A 265 5.12 -17.26 3.19
C ALA A 265 5.30 -16.75 1.77
N GLU A 266 5.98 -15.62 1.63
CA GLU A 266 6.34 -15.01 0.35
C GLU A 266 7.86 -14.84 0.26
N TYR A 267 8.39 -14.92 -0.95
CA TYR A 267 9.79 -14.60 -1.21
C TYR A 267 9.91 -13.18 -1.75
N ARG A 268 10.76 -12.37 -1.13
CA ARG A 268 10.99 -10.98 -1.50
C ARG A 268 12.47 -10.75 -1.80
N VAL A 269 12.74 -10.04 -2.88
CA VAL A 269 14.11 -9.72 -3.36
C VAL A 269 14.17 -8.25 -3.73
N ASN A 270 15.37 -7.66 -3.70
CA ASN A 270 15.59 -6.23 -3.85
C ASN A 270 15.50 -5.73 -5.30
N THR A 271 14.36 -5.94 -5.97
CA THR A 271 14.13 -5.56 -7.37
C THR A 271 12.81 -4.81 -7.55
N VAL A 272 12.73 -3.97 -8.59
CA VAL A 272 11.53 -3.20 -8.96
C VAL A 272 10.97 -2.39 -7.79
N ASP A 273 9.78 -2.71 -7.28
CA ASP A 273 9.14 -1.99 -6.19
C ASP A 273 9.69 -2.41 -4.82
N ASP A 274 10.56 -3.42 -4.75
CA ASP A 274 11.19 -3.92 -3.52
C ASP A 274 12.66 -3.52 -3.42
N ARG A 275 13.15 -2.59 -4.26
CA ARG A 275 14.58 -2.22 -4.31
C ARG A 275 15.21 -1.81 -2.98
N GLY A 276 14.42 -1.29 -2.03
CA GLY A 276 14.91 -0.86 -0.72
C GLY A 276 14.89 -1.95 0.37
N ILE A 277 14.41 -3.16 0.09
CA ILE A 277 14.31 -4.22 1.10
C ILE A 277 15.59 -5.08 1.15
N THR A 278 15.82 -5.75 2.27
CA THR A 278 16.77 -6.87 2.34
C THR A 278 16.08 -8.15 1.84
N PRO A 279 16.67 -8.93 0.91
CA PRO A 279 16.05 -10.18 0.44
C PRO A 279 15.77 -11.16 1.58
N ALA A 280 14.55 -11.69 1.62
CA ALA A 280 14.08 -12.57 2.68
C ALA A 280 12.89 -13.42 2.25
N VAL A 281 12.68 -14.54 2.94
CA VAL A 281 11.36 -15.17 3.00
C VAL A 281 10.61 -14.49 4.14
N VAL A 282 9.52 -13.82 3.79
CA VAL A 282 8.68 -13.07 4.73
C VAL A 282 7.51 -13.95 5.11
N ILE A 283 7.26 -14.05 6.41
CA ILE A 283 6.20 -14.90 6.96
C ILE A 283 5.16 -14.00 7.61
N HIS A 284 3.91 -14.23 7.24
CA HIS A 284 2.75 -13.61 7.87
C HIS A 284 1.80 -14.67 8.39
N SER A 285 0.95 -14.28 9.32
CA SER A 285 -0.27 -15.01 9.65
C SER A 285 -1.50 -14.15 9.36
N ILE A 286 -2.63 -14.81 9.07
CA ILE A 286 -3.92 -14.17 8.85
C ILE A 286 -4.91 -14.73 9.86
N GLY A 287 -5.36 -13.89 10.78
CA GLY A 287 -6.32 -14.25 11.83
C GLY A 287 -5.82 -15.24 12.88
N LEU A 288 -4.50 -15.46 12.98
CA LEU A 288 -3.90 -16.23 14.06
C LEU A 288 -3.73 -15.40 15.34
N ARG A 289 -3.41 -14.11 15.19
CA ARG A 289 -3.17 -13.18 16.28
C ARG A 289 -4.42 -12.35 16.56
N ASP A 290 -4.70 -12.17 17.84
CA ASP A 290 -5.66 -11.18 18.33
C ASP A 290 -4.93 -9.84 18.50
N LEU A 291 -5.55 -8.75 18.07
CA LEU A 291 -5.00 -7.40 18.21
C LEU A 291 -5.32 -6.79 19.58
N GLY A 292 -6.26 -7.37 20.33
CA GLY A 292 -6.70 -6.81 21.61
C GLY A 292 -7.37 -5.44 21.47
N LEU A 293 -7.06 -4.54 22.40
CA LEU A 293 -7.59 -3.18 22.46
C LEU A 293 -6.52 -2.18 21.99
N ARG A 294 -6.98 -1.03 21.50
CA ARG A 294 -6.17 0.16 21.22
C ARG A 294 -5.76 0.87 22.52
N ASP A 295 -4.86 1.84 22.42
CA ASP A 295 -4.45 2.67 23.57
C ASP A 295 -5.62 3.40 24.24
N ASN A 296 -6.68 3.69 23.48
CA ASN A 296 -7.89 4.31 24.00
C ASN A 296 -8.90 3.31 24.61
N GLY A 297 -8.53 2.03 24.73
CA GLY A 297 -9.37 0.97 25.30
C GLY A 297 -10.42 0.39 24.36
N GLU A 298 -10.50 0.86 23.11
CA GLU A 298 -11.47 0.34 22.12
C GLU A 298 -10.89 -0.85 21.35
N PRO A 299 -11.71 -1.86 21.00
CA PRO A 299 -11.24 -2.97 20.19
C PRO A 299 -10.80 -2.48 18.80
N TRP A 300 -9.81 -3.17 18.25
CA TRP A 300 -9.52 -3.03 16.83
C TRP A 300 -10.74 -3.50 16.02
N GLY A 301 -11.26 -2.63 15.14
CA GLY A 301 -12.32 -3.01 14.19
C GLY A 301 -11.86 -3.96 13.08
N GLU A 302 -10.64 -4.47 13.17
CA GLU A 302 -9.98 -5.27 12.15
C GLU A 302 -10.26 -6.77 12.36
N VAL A 303 -10.86 -7.41 11.36
CA VAL A 303 -11.24 -8.84 11.43
C VAL A 303 -10.22 -9.68 10.68
N ARG A 304 -9.66 -10.70 11.35
CA ARG A 304 -8.58 -11.58 10.83
C ARG A 304 -7.39 -10.77 10.30
N PRO A 305 -6.65 -10.04 11.16
CA PRO A 305 -5.55 -9.18 10.73
C PRO A 305 -4.46 -9.97 10.00
N ILE A 306 -3.76 -9.29 9.08
CA ILE A 306 -2.43 -9.70 8.63
C ILE A 306 -1.42 -9.32 9.71
N TRP A 307 -0.67 -10.31 10.17
CA TRP A 307 0.39 -10.13 11.17
C TRP A 307 1.73 -10.62 10.62
N TYR A 308 2.74 -9.77 10.62
CA TYR A 308 4.11 -10.10 10.28
C TYR A 308 4.73 -10.93 11.40
N GLU A 309 5.01 -12.20 11.10
CA GLU A 309 5.55 -13.15 12.07
C GLU A 309 7.07 -13.10 12.12
N GLY A 310 7.72 -12.54 11.10
CA GLY A 310 9.16 -12.42 10.96
C GLY A 310 9.68 -12.82 9.58
N THR A 311 11.01 -12.93 9.46
CA THR A 311 11.69 -13.37 8.24
C THR A 311 12.58 -14.59 8.44
N LEU A 312 12.91 -15.25 7.32
CA LEU A 312 14.00 -16.20 7.18
C LEU A 312 15.01 -15.69 6.16
N GLN A 313 16.28 -15.97 6.41
CA GLN A 313 17.31 -15.88 5.38
C GLN A 313 16.97 -16.85 4.24
N PRO A 314 17.07 -16.44 2.96
CA PRO A 314 16.81 -17.32 1.83
C PRO A 314 17.99 -18.27 1.62
N ARG A 315 18.16 -19.22 2.54
CA ARG A 315 19.19 -20.26 2.50
C ARG A 315 18.61 -21.58 3.02
N ALA A 316 19.01 -22.68 2.40
CA ALA A 316 18.62 -24.01 2.85
C ALA A 316 18.91 -24.22 4.35
N GLY A 317 17.95 -24.80 5.07
CA GLY A 317 18.02 -25.05 6.50
C GLY A 317 17.56 -23.89 7.40
N ALA A 318 17.35 -22.68 6.87
CA ALA A 318 16.75 -21.59 7.65
C ALA A 318 15.31 -21.95 8.04
N SER A 319 14.94 -21.75 9.31
CA SER A 319 13.59 -22.05 9.78
C SER A 319 13.12 -21.16 10.94
N ARG A 320 11.81 -21.02 11.08
CA ARG A 320 11.15 -20.26 12.16
C ARG A 320 9.86 -20.95 12.56
N GLN A 321 9.69 -21.15 13.87
CA GLN A 321 8.44 -21.62 14.44
C GLN A 321 7.46 -20.46 14.54
N ILE A 322 6.23 -20.66 14.06
CA ILE A 322 5.20 -19.61 13.98
C ILE A 322 4.08 -19.89 14.98
N ALA A 323 3.68 -21.16 15.07
CA ALA A 323 2.70 -21.66 16.02
C ALA A 323 3.17 -22.99 16.64
N PRO A 324 2.57 -23.45 17.74
CA PRO A 324 2.84 -24.78 18.26
C PRO A 324 2.65 -25.84 17.17
N GLY A 325 3.70 -26.64 16.93
CA GLY A 325 3.68 -27.66 15.87
C GLY A 325 3.69 -27.14 14.43
N VAL A 326 4.00 -25.86 14.20
CA VAL A 326 4.15 -25.33 12.83
C VAL A 326 5.41 -24.48 12.69
N THR A 327 6.32 -24.97 11.85
CA THR A 327 7.59 -24.35 11.49
C THR A 327 7.66 -24.17 9.99
N VAL A 328 8.05 -22.98 9.53
CA VAL A 328 8.38 -22.75 8.12
C VAL A 328 9.88 -22.97 7.94
N ARG A 329 10.28 -23.76 6.95
CA ARG A 329 11.68 -24.07 6.62
C ARG A 329 11.96 -23.83 5.14
N VAL A 330 13.13 -23.25 4.85
CA VAL A 330 13.69 -23.19 3.50
C VAL A 330 14.43 -24.49 3.20
N GLU A 331 13.98 -25.22 2.18
CA GLU A 331 14.57 -26.48 1.73
C GLU A 331 15.70 -26.24 0.73
N SER A 332 15.47 -25.34 -0.21
CA SER A 332 16.45 -24.96 -1.23
C SER A 332 16.16 -23.56 -1.77
N THR A 333 17.16 -22.99 -2.43
CA THR A 333 17.08 -21.68 -3.08
C THR A 333 17.69 -21.77 -4.46
N ASP A 334 16.98 -21.31 -5.47
CA ASP A 334 17.50 -21.13 -6.82
C ASP A 334 17.43 -19.65 -7.17
N PHE A 335 18.60 -19.01 -7.16
CA PHE A 335 18.76 -17.58 -7.39
C PHE A 335 19.65 -17.37 -8.61
N PRO A 336 19.09 -17.00 -9.78
CA PRO A 336 19.88 -16.79 -10.99
C PRO A 336 20.76 -15.51 -10.96
N GLY A 337 20.84 -14.80 -9.83
CA GLY A 337 21.58 -13.55 -9.67
C GLY A 337 20.67 -12.32 -9.58
N PHE A 338 21.26 -11.12 -9.54
CA PHE A 338 20.55 -9.84 -9.35
C PHE A 338 19.79 -9.35 -10.60
N VAL A 339 19.94 -10.03 -11.74
CA VAL A 339 19.27 -9.68 -13.00
C VAL A 339 18.05 -10.58 -13.16
N LEU A 340 16.87 -9.97 -13.33
CA LEU A 340 15.63 -10.70 -13.62
C LEU A 340 15.79 -11.42 -14.98
N GLY A 341 16.00 -12.73 -14.94
CA GLY A 341 15.96 -13.60 -16.11
C GLY A 341 14.51 -13.98 -16.50
N PRO A 342 14.32 -14.87 -17.50
CA PRO A 342 13.00 -15.34 -17.91
C PRO A 342 12.30 -16.22 -16.84
N ARG A 343 13.00 -16.55 -15.75
CA ARG A 343 12.47 -17.28 -14.60
C ARG A 343 12.69 -16.44 -13.34
N PRO A 344 11.68 -16.34 -12.45
CA PRO A 344 11.85 -15.62 -11.21
C PRO A 344 12.83 -16.38 -10.30
N PRO A 345 13.59 -15.70 -9.43
CA PRO A 345 14.24 -16.36 -8.31
C PRO A 345 13.21 -17.13 -7.49
N VAL A 346 13.55 -18.33 -7.03
CA VAL A 346 12.63 -19.19 -6.27
C VAL A 346 13.27 -19.74 -5.00
N VAL A 347 12.41 -19.99 -4.02
CA VAL A 347 12.72 -20.79 -2.83
C VAL A 347 11.76 -21.97 -2.76
N GLN A 348 12.25 -23.09 -2.24
CA GLN A 348 11.40 -24.21 -1.83
C GLN A 348 11.16 -24.12 -0.33
N LEU A 349 9.89 -24.07 0.07
CA LEU A 349 9.47 -23.94 1.47
C LEU A 349 8.72 -25.18 1.91
N ARG A 350 8.97 -25.65 3.13
CA ARG A 350 8.17 -26.67 3.78
C ARG A 350 7.58 -26.13 5.08
N PHE A 351 6.32 -26.46 5.33
CA PHE A 351 5.66 -26.21 6.60
C PHE A 351 5.65 -27.52 7.38
N VAL A 352 6.35 -27.60 8.51
CA VAL A 352 6.56 -28.84 9.30
C VAL A 352 6.04 -28.74 10.72
#